data_AF-A0A1D8A340-F1
#
_entry.id   AF-A0A1D8A340-F1
#
_cell.length_a   1.000
_cell.length_b   1.000
_cell.length_c   1.000
_cell.angle_alpha   90.00
_cell.angle_beta   90.00
_cell.angle_gamma   90.00
#
_symmetry.space_group_name_H-M   'P 1'
#
loop_
_entity.id
_entity.type
_entity.pdbx_description
1 polymer ?
#
loop_
_entity_poly.entity_id
_entity_poly.type
_entity_poly.pdbx_seq_one_letter_code
_entity_poly.pdbx_strand_id
1 'polypeptide(L)'
;MFWRPDPNIDAARQLPEWKQFHRLCGQHGLAFDAIERSGRKYQCRAVQPKRTDMGGWMFFDRGLATGKTVVEAIQAAFLQSGIEVPGGAEMLERGLCGARVSAPQPDDDFADLLGDDFEELLG
;
A
#
# COMPACT_ATOMS: atom_id res chain seq x y z
N MET A 1 -19.29 10.53 -1.78
CA MET A 1 -18.80 9.23 -1.24
C MET A 1 -17.60 9.55 -0.36
N PHE A 2 -17.77 9.54 0.96
CA PHE A 2 -16.64 9.75 1.87
C PHE A 2 -15.73 8.53 1.77
N TRP A 3 -14.52 8.70 1.25
CA TRP A 3 -13.49 7.66 1.22
C TRP A 3 -13.20 7.29 2.68
N ARG A 4 -13.78 6.19 3.17
CA ARG A 4 -13.37 5.65 4.46
C ARG A 4 -11.99 5.02 4.28
N PRO A 5 -10.99 5.43 5.06
CA PRO A 5 -9.67 4.82 4.96
C PRO A 5 -9.76 3.34 5.36
N ASP A 6 -9.05 2.49 4.62
CA ASP A 6 -9.03 1.04 4.89
C ASP A 6 -8.30 0.79 6.22
N PRO A 7 -8.96 0.14 7.20
CA PRO A 7 -8.40 -0.02 8.55
C PRO A 7 -7.11 -0.84 8.58
N ASN A 8 -6.91 -1.77 7.63
CA ASN A 8 -5.69 -2.57 7.55
C ASN A 8 -4.53 -1.75 6.97
N ILE A 9 -4.81 -0.87 6.00
CA ILE A 9 -3.82 0.09 5.48
C ILE A 9 -3.41 1.06 6.59
N ASP A 10 -4.38 1.59 7.34
CA ASP A 10 -4.11 2.48 8.46
C ASP A 10 -3.32 1.79 9.57
N ALA A 11 -3.68 0.55 9.93
CA ALA A 11 -2.92 -0.23 10.89
C ALA A 11 -1.46 -0.46 10.44
N ALA A 12 -1.24 -0.74 9.16
CA ALA A 12 0.11 -0.90 8.62
C ALA A 12 0.95 0.39 8.71
N ARG A 13 0.34 1.56 8.48
CA ARG A 13 0.99 2.88 8.59
C ARG A 13 1.40 3.24 10.01
N GLN A 14 0.76 2.65 11.02
CA GLN A 14 1.09 2.87 12.43
C GLN A 14 2.29 2.02 12.90
N LEU A 15 2.76 1.07 12.10
CA LEU A 15 3.91 0.24 12.47
C LEU A 15 5.18 1.09 12.60
N PRO A 16 5.97 0.97 13.68
CA PRO A 16 7.21 1.72 13.86
C PRO A 16 8.18 1.59 12.67
N GLU A 17 8.24 0.41 12.09
CA GLU A 17 9.12 0.04 10.99
C GLU A 17 8.64 0.61 9.65
N TRP A 18 7.35 0.95 9.52
CA TRP A 18 6.78 1.56 8.32
C TRP A 18 7.51 2.85 7.93
N LYS A 19 7.59 3.79 8.89
CA LYS A 19 8.20 5.11 8.66
C LYS A 19 9.68 4.98 8.36
N GLN A 20 10.37 4.09 9.05
CA GLN A 20 11.80 3.88 8.86
C GLN A 20 12.10 3.25 7.50
N PHE A 21 11.31 2.25 7.08
CA PHE A 21 11.44 1.62 5.76
C PHE A 21 11.18 2.60 4.61
N HIS A 22 10.12 3.41 4.70
CA HIS A 22 9.83 4.43 3.69
C HIS A 22 10.90 5.51 3.64
N ARG A 23 11.44 5.92 4.80
CA ARG A 23 12.55 6.86 4.86
C ARG A 23 13.80 6.30 4.18
N LEU A 24 14.15 5.05 4.47
CA LEU A 24 15.28 4.36 3.85
C LEU A 24 15.11 4.33 2.33
N CYS A 25 13.98 3.84 1.83
CA CYS A 25 13.75 3.78 0.39
C CYS A 25 13.71 5.16 -0.28
N GLY A 26 13.16 6.17 0.41
CA GLY A 26 13.16 7.55 -0.06
C GLY A 26 14.56 8.13 -0.25
N GLN A 27 15.53 7.76 0.59
CA GLN A 27 16.94 8.16 0.43
C GLN A 27 17.57 7.58 -0.85
N HIS A 28 17.02 6.45 -1.34
CA HIS A 28 17.44 5.78 -2.57
C HIS A 28 16.52 6.12 -3.76
N GLY A 29 15.66 7.13 -3.62
CA GLY A 29 14.80 7.60 -4.71
C GLY A 29 13.66 6.64 -5.05
N LEU A 30 13.14 5.91 -4.07
CA LEU A 30 12.02 4.99 -4.22
C LEU A 30 10.90 5.33 -3.22
N ALA A 31 9.66 5.40 -3.70
CA ALA A 31 8.47 5.67 -2.90
C ALA A 31 7.33 4.71 -3.24
N PHE A 32 6.54 4.29 -2.25
CA PHE A 32 5.46 3.29 -2.41
C PHE A 32 4.38 3.40 -1.32
N ASP A 33 3.68 4.53 -1.24
CA ASP A 33 2.58 4.75 -0.27
C ASP A 33 1.19 4.85 -0.93
N ALA A 34 1.14 4.66 -2.25
CA ALA A 34 -0.10 4.52 -3.00
C ALA A 34 -0.57 3.06 -2.92
N ILE A 35 -1.33 2.77 -1.86
CA ILE A 35 -1.87 1.44 -1.59
C ILE A 35 -3.39 1.52 -1.65
N GLU A 36 -3.97 0.61 -2.41
CA GLU A 36 -5.41 0.52 -2.64
C GLU A 36 -5.88 -0.90 -2.39
N ARG A 37 -7.08 -1.05 -1.82
CA ARG A 37 -7.76 -2.34 -1.74
C ARG A 37 -8.50 -2.59 -3.05
N SER A 38 -8.27 -3.75 -3.64
CA SER A 38 -8.93 -4.22 -4.86
C SER A 38 -9.52 -5.60 -4.59
N GLY A 39 -10.79 -5.62 -4.16
CA GLY A 39 -11.46 -6.83 -3.67
C GLY A 39 -10.75 -7.40 -2.44
N ARG A 40 -10.38 -8.69 -2.49
CA ARG A 40 -9.69 -9.41 -1.41
C ARG A 40 -8.16 -9.28 -1.42
N LYS A 41 -7.63 -8.24 -2.06
CA LYS A 41 -6.19 -8.00 -2.20
C LYS A 41 -5.87 -6.53 -2.02
N TYR A 42 -4.61 -6.26 -1.71
CA TYR A 42 -4.04 -4.93 -1.78
C TYR A 42 -3.16 -4.80 -3.01
N GLN A 43 -3.17 -3.61 -3.59
CA GLN A 43 -2.29 -3.21 -4.68
C GLN A 43 -1.39 -2.09 -4.18
N CYS A 44 -0.09 -2.17 -4.47
CA CYS A 44 0.89 -1.15 -4.12
C CYS A 44 1.69 -0.75 -5.37
N ARG A 45 1.88 0.55 -5.55
CA ARG A 45 2.67 1.11 -6.64
C ARG A 45 4.00 1.65 -6.12
N ALA A 46 5.09 1.21 -6.73
CA ALA A 46 6.43 1.75 -6.54
C ALA A 46 6.74 2.80 -7.61
N VAL A 47 7.14 3.99 -7.18
CA VAL A 47 7.50 5.11 -8.04
C VAL A 47 8.88 5.67 -7.69
N GLN A 48 9.58 6.15 -8.70
CA GLN A 48 10.79 6.93 -8.55
C GLN A 48 10.48 8.41 -8.79
N PRO A 49 10.50 9.26 -7.75
CA PRO A 49 10.39 10.69 -7.93
C PRO A 49 11.71 11.28 -8.46
N LYS A 50 11.63 12.15 -9.47
CA LYS A 50 12.74 12.97 -9.94
C LYS A 50 12.34 14.45 -9.96
N ARG A 51 13.22 15.32 -9.49
CA ARG A 51 13.04 16.77 -9.64
C ARG A 51 13.20 17.18 -11.11
N THR A 52 12.41 18.15 -11.50
CA THR A 52 12.51 18.84 -12.79
C THR A 52 13.26 20.14 -12.63
N ASP A 53 13.87 20.61 -13.73
CA ASP A 53 14.60 21.89 -13.75
C ASP A 53 13.69 23.10 -13.49
N MET A 54 12.38 22.96 -13.71
CA MET A 54 11.36 23.97 -13.41
C MET A 54 10.85 23.94 -11.96
N GLY A 55 11.47 23.14 -11.08
CA GLY A 55 11.11 23.07 -9.66
C GLY A 55 9.93 22.15 -9.30
N GLY A 56 9.36 21.45 -10.28
CA GLY A 56 8.34 20.40 -10.07
C GLY A 56 8.94 19.00 -9.87
N TRP A 57 8.06 18.00 -9.72
CA TRP A 57 8.41 16.59 -9.61
C TRP A 57 7.79 15.77 -10.75
N MET A 58 8.56 14.83 -11.29
CA MET A 58 8.07 13.75 -12.14
C MET A 58 8.13 12.45 -11.37
N PHE A 59 7.14 11.58 -11.57
CA PHE A 59 7.08 10.26 -10.96
C PHE A 59 7.18 9.21 -12.06
N PHE A 60 8.16 8.32 -11.95
CA PHE A 60 8.36 7.23 -12.88
C PHE A 60 7.90 5.94 -12.22
N ASP A 61 6.94 5.25 -12.83
CA ASP A 61 6.50 3.96 -12.34
C ASP A 61 7.66 2.95 -12.42
N ARG A 62 7.92 2.30 -11.29
CA ARG A 62 8.98 1.29 -11.15
C ARG A 62 8.42 -0.11 -10.93
N GLY A 63 7.23 -0.22 -10.35
CA GLY A 63 6.59 -1.50 -10.11
C GLY A 63 5.15 -1.33 -9.67
N LEU A 64 4.33 -2.33 -9.98
CA LEU A 64 2.94 -2.40 -9.53
C LEU A 64 2.67 -3.85 -9.14
N ALA A 65 2.48 -4.07 -7.85
CA ALA A 65 2.32 -5.41 -7.33
C ALA A 65 1.07 -5.52 -6.47
N THR A 66 0.61 -6.76 -6.29
CA THR A 66 -0.52 -7.08 -5.43
C THR A 66 -0.11 -8.10 -4.38
N GLY A 67 -0.68 -7.97 -3.19
CA GLY A 67 -0.51 -8.91 -2.07
C GLY A 67 -1.84 -9.25 -1.42
N LYS A 68 -1.89 -10.36 -0.68
CA LYS A 68 -3.04 -10.69 0.18
C LYS A 68 -3.07 -9.82 1.42
N THR A 69 -1.92 -9.30 1.84
CA THR A 69 -1.79 -8.30 2.90
C THR A 69 -1.16 -7.01 2.35
N VAL A 70 -1.30 -5.91 3.09
CA VAL A 70 -0.67 -4.62 2.76
C VAL A 70 0.85 -4.78 2.65
N VAL A 71 1.43 -5.53 3.59
CA VAL A 71 2.87 -5.77 3.65
C VAL A 71 3.36 -6.60 2.46
N GLU A 72 2.62 -7.65 2.08
CA GLU A 72 2.95 -8.46 0.89
C GLU A 72 2.92 -7.61 -0.39
N ALA A 73 1.94 -6.70 -0.52
CA ALA A 73 1.84 -5.82 -1.68
C ALA A 73 3.05 -4.88 -1.76
N ILE A 74 3.48 -4.30 -0.64
CA ILE A 74 4.67 -3.45 -0.56
C ILE A 74 5.94 -4.23 -0.86
N GLN A 75 6.11 -5.41 -0.25
CA GLN A 75 7.28 -6.25 -0.47
C GLN A 75 7.41 -6.62 -1.95
N ALA A 76 6.31 -7.03 -2.58
CA ALA A 76 6.30 -7.36 -4.00
C ALA A 76 6.59 -6.13 -4.88
N ALA A 77 6.03 -4.95 -4.55
CA ALA A 77 6.29 -3.73 -5.30
C ALA A 77 7.75 -3.26 -5.16
N PHE A 78 8.31 -3.38 -3.96
CA PHE A 78 9.71 -3.10 -3.67
C PHE A 78 10.64 -3.99 -4.50
N LEU A 79 10.41 -5.30 -4.50
CA LEU A 79 11.21 -6.26 -5.28
C LEU A 79 11.09 -6.01 -6.80
N GLN A 80 9.90 -5.67 -7.28
CA GLN A 80 9.69 -5.34 -8.70
C GLN A 80 10.32 -4.02 -9.12
N SER A 81 10.50 -3.08 -8.19
CA SER A 81 11.03 -1.75 -8.51
C SER A 81 12.42 -1.76 -9.15
N GLY A 82 13.18 -2.83 -8.90
CA GLY A 82 14.56 -3.00 -9.37
C GLY A 82 15.56 -2.00 -8.80
N ILE A 83 15.14 -1.15 -7.85
CA ILE A 83 16.04 -0.21 -7.17
C ILE A 83 16.67 -0.94 -5.98
N GLU A 84 18.00 -0.99 -5.98
CA GLU A 84 18.76 -1.56 -4.88
C GLU A 84 18.72 -0.62 -3.66
N VAL A 85 18.11 -1.10 -2.58
CA VAL A 85 18.08 -0.41 -1.29
C VAL A 85 18.74 -1.32 -0.25
N PRO A 86 20.01 -1.06 0.11
CA PRO A 86 20.72 -1.85 1.11
C PRO A 86 19.95 -1.92 2.43
N GLY A 87 19.75 -3.14 2.96
CA GLY A 87 18.98 -3.37 4.18
C GLY A 87 17.45 -3.23 4.05
N GLY A 88 16.93 -2.83 2.88
CA GLY A 88 15.48 -2.67 2.67
C GLY A 88 14.71 -3.99 2.76
N ALA A 89 15.24 -5.06 2.19
CA ALA A 89 14.62 -6.39 2.24
C ALA A 89 14.61 -6.96 3.68
N GLU A 90 15.72 -6.86 4.41
CA GLU A 90 15.82 -7.31 5.81
C GLU A 90 14.85 -6.55 6.71
N MET A 91 14.65 -5.25 6.45
CA MET A 91 13.72 -4.41 7.20
C MET A 91 12.25 -4.78 6.95
N LEU A 92 11.89 -5.15 5.71
CA LEU A 92 10.58 -5.70 5.39
C LEU A 92 10.32 -7.02 6.11
N GLU A 93 11.29 -7.94 6.05
CA GLU A 93 11.18 -9.27 6.66
C GLU A 93 11.10 -9.24 8.19
N ARG A 94 11.90 -8.38 8.85
CA ARG A 94 11.93 -8.30 10.32
C ARG A 94 10.85 -7.39 10.90
N GLY A 95 10.53 -6.29 10.22
CA GLY A 95 9.62 -5.28 10.73
C GLY A 95 8.17 -5.52 10.33
N LEU A 96 7.90 -5.42 9.02
CA LEU A 96 6.54 -5.39 8.51
C LEU A 96 5.90 -6.78 8.47
N CYS A 97 6.65 -7.85 8.14
CA CYS A 97 6.13 -9.22 8.16
C CYS A 97 5.85 -9.73 9.59
N GLY A 98 6.53 -9.19 10.61
CA GLY A 98 6.32 -9.56 12.02
C GLY A 98 5.03 -9.00 12.64
N ALA A 99 4.49 -7.91 12.08
CA ALA A 99 3.38 -7.15 12.65
C ALA A 99 1.98 -7.73 12.42
N ARG A 100 1.84 -8.82 11.63
CA ARG A 100 0.56 -9.51 11.35
C ARG A 100 -0.61 -8.57 10.97
N VAL A 101 -0.38 -7.65 10.02
CA VAL A 101 -1.50 -6.94 9.39
C VAL A 101 -2.35 -7.98 8.65
N SER A 102 -3.60 -8.12 9.09
CA SER A 102 -4.46 -9.20 8.61
C SER A 102 -4.83 -9.01 7.14
N ALA A 103 -5.09 -10.13 6.47
CA ALA A 103 -5.71 -10.11 5.15
C ALA A 103 -7.10 -9.45 5.25
N PRO A 104 -7.58 -8.79 4.18
CA PRO A 104 -8.90 -8.20 4.17
C PRO A 104 -9.94 -9.31 4.35
N GLN A 105 -10.92 -9.10 5.23
CA GLN A 105 -11.96 -10.08 5.46
C GLN A 105 -13.01 -10.01 4.33
N PRO A 106 -13.68 -11.14 4.01
CA PRO A 106 -14.68 -11.20 2.94
C PRO A 106 -15.95 -10.39 3.22
N ASP A 107 -16.24 -10.06 4.48
CA ASP A 107 -17.36 -9.23 4.94
C ASP A 107 -17.03 -7.72 5.00
N ASP A 108 -15.75 -7.36 4.90
CA ASP A 108 -15.33 -5.96 4.73
C ASP A 108 -15.64 -5.43 3.31
N ASP A 109 -16.14 -6.28 2.41
CA ASP A 109 -16.59 -5.88 1.09
C ASP A 109 -17.89 -5.08 1.23
N PHE A 110 -17.72 -3.76 1.26
CA PHE A 110 -18.72 -2.67 1.20
C PHE A 110 -19.82 -2.82 0.11
N ALA A 111 -19.83 -3.92 -0.65
CA ALA A 111 -20.90 -4.28 -1.58
C ALA A 111 -22.22 -4.59 -0.85
N ASP A 112 -22.18 -5.17 0.36
CA ASP A 112 -23.41 -5.50 1.11
C ASP A 112 -24.03 -4.28 1.82
N LEU A 113 -23.25 -3.21 2.06
CA LEU A 113 -23.73 -1.96 2.67
C LEU A 113 -24.56 -1.06 1.73
N LEU A 114 -24.63 -1.41 0.44
CA LEU A 114 -25.51 -0.77 -0.55
C LEU A 114 -26.67 -1.70 -0.96
N GLY A 115 -26.72 -2.93 -0.44
CA GLY A 115 -27.66 -3.97 -0.87
C GLY A 115 -29.02 -3.94 -0.17
N ASP A 116 -29.06 -3.59 1.12
CA ASP A 116 -30.28 -3.79 1.92
C ASP A 116 -31.16 -2.52 2.05
N ASP A 117 -30.64 -1.32 1.80
CA ASP A 117 -31.44 -0.07 1.88
C ASP A 117 -32.10 0.34 0.54
N PHE A 118 -31.77 -0.31 -0.59
CA PHE A 118 -32.33 0.06 -1.89
C PHE A 118 -33.65 -0.67 -2.22
N GLU A 119 -33.90 -1.85 -1.62
CA GLU A 119 -35.17 -2.57 -1.80
C GLU A 119 -36.32 -1.97 -0.98
N GLU A 120 -36.05 -1.26 0.12
CA GLU A 120 -37.10 -0.59 0.93
C GLU A 120 -37.62 0.71 0.27
N LEU A 121 -36.91 1.25 -0.73
CA LEU A 121 -37.27 2.49 -1.44
C LEU A 121 -38.10 2.25 -2.71
N LEU A 122 -38.30 0.99 -3.09
CA LEU A 122 -39.15 0.56 -4.22
C LEU A 122 -40.43 -0.16 -3.78
N GLY A 123 -40.71 -0.17 -2.47
CA GLY A 123 -42.01 -0.54 -1.88
C GLY A 123 -43.08 0.53 -2.12
#